data_AF-A0A927YT91-F1
#
_entry.id   AF-A0A927YT91-F1
#
_cell.length_a   1.000
_cell.length_b   1.000
_cell.length_c   1.000
_cell.angle_alpha   90.00
_cell.angle_beta   90.00
_cell.angle_gamma   90.00
#
_symmetry.space_group_name_H-M   'P 1'
#
loop_
_entity.id
_entity.type
_entity.pdbx_description
1 polymer ?
#
loop_
_entity_poly.entity_id
_entity_poly.type
_entity_poly.pdbx_seq_one_letter_code
_entity_poly.pdbx_strand_id
1 'polypeptide(L)'
;MKYLKITITGIIMIIMSNVMLIRAEAATKTENGYTYSTDGKSTTNKLLSSKDIIEYEVIERDVIDGGKEKNKLEDYLVDYDTHYTIPGLDKTNVLGETCETMIPQGICRLDNYTLVTAYDYKKDYNSVIYVINTSGIVQATLVYNKKCHMGGIAFDGKYVWIAEGGEGKYKNGVGAISKSVILEAIKISKEKGAKSIKLKNIKWTQATELESTSYCTYFDNKLWIGEFNKSKSSDIYGYITNCSGSKPTLNPCRYILTRMRTQGICFYKDSSGVYLGVSRSYGRTSNSEIRCYKLDDYYAPEFRYNGVPELWLETAYREIILPPMLEQITVYGVFMYAIFESAAVPYVDGSDGKGRAERVMTNFCILKAESIFK
;
A
#
# COMPACT_ATOMS: atom_id res chain seq x y z
N MET A 1 24.71 26.26 28.41
CA MET A 1 24.94 24.88 27.90
C MET A 1 23.78 24.25 27.09
N LYS A 2 22.50 24.65 27.25
CA LYS A 2 21.40 24.10 26.41
C LYS A 2 21.41 24.59 24.94
N TYR A 3 21.80 25.84 24.68
CA TYR A 3 21.81 26.41 23.33
C TYR A 3 22.92 25.85 22.42
N LEU A 4 24.10 25.50 22.95
CA LEU A 4 25.21 24.97 22.15
C LEU A 4 24.96 23.54 21.63
N LYS A 5 24.23 22.72 22.39
CA LYS A 5 23.83 21.36 21.96
C LYS A 5 22.83 21.37 20.79
N ILE A 6 21.93 22.36 20.76
CA ILE A 6 20.93 22.47 19.69
C ILE A 6 21.60 22.88 18.37
N THR A 7 22.58 23.79 18.42
CA THR A 7 23.31 24.24 17.22
C THR A 7 24.22 23.17 16.63
N ILE A 8 24.93 22.40 17.47
CA ILE A 8 25.80 21.31 17.01
C ILE A 8 24.98 20.18 16.38
N THR A 9 23.84 19.81 16.98
CA THR A 9 22.97 18.75 16.45
C THR A 9 22.36 19.15 15.10
N GLY A 10 21.95 20.42 14.95
CA GLY A 10 21.45 20.96 13.68
C GLY A 10 22.52 20.98 12.57
N ILE A 11 23.75 21.39 12.90
CA ILE A 11 24.87 21.42 11.94
C ILE A 11 25.26 19.99 11.49
N ILE A 12 25.31 19.03 12.42
CA ILE A 12 25.61 17.62 12.09
C ILE A 12 24.54 17.04 11.16
N MET A 13 23.25 17.32 11.40
CA MET A 13 22.18 16.86 10.52
C MET A 13 22.29 17.44 9.10
N ILE A 14 22.63 18.73 8.96
CA ILE A 14 22.81 19.37 7.65
C ILE A 14 24.02 18.76 6.91
N ILE A 15 25.13 18.51 7.60
CA ILE A 15 26.32 17.89 7.01
C ILE A 15 26.00 16.45 6.57
N MET A 16 25.33 15.66 7.41
CA MET A 16 24.93 14.29 7.09
C MET A 16 24.00 14.25 5.87
N SER A 17 23.00 15.14 5.79
CA SER A 17 22.10 15.21 4.64
C SER A 17 22.83 15.59 3.35
N ASN A 18 23.78 16.52 3.43
CA ASN A 18 24.57 16.94 2.26
C ASN A 18 25.52 15.82 1.80
N VAL A 19 26.15 15.11 2.73
CA VAL A 19 27.01 13.95 2.41
C VAL A 19 26.20 12.82 1.77
N MET A 20 25.00 12.50 2.29
CA MET A 20 24.11 11.52 1.67
C MET A 20 23.70 11.93 0.25
N LEU A 21 23.36 13.22 0.03
CA LEU A 21 22.98 13.71 -1.29
C LEU A 21 24.14 13.60 -2.30
N ILE A 22 25.34 14.01 -1.90
CA ILE A 22 26.56 13.92 -2.74
C ILE A 22 26.89 12.47 -3.10
N ARG A 23 26.75 11.53 -2.14
CA ARG A 23 26.98 10.10 -2.40
C ARG A 23 25.97 9.52 -3.37
N ALA A 24 24.68 9.84 -3.22
CA ALA A 24 23.64 9.40 -4.14
C ALA A 24 23.85 9.95 -5.56
N GLU A 25 24.32 11.19 -5.70
CA GLU A 25 24.67 11.76 -7.00
C GLU A 25 25.84 11.02 -7.66
N ALA A 26 26.86 10.63 -6.90
CA ALA A 26 27.98 9.85 -7.41
C ALA A 26 27.62 8.39 -7.78
N ALA A 27 26.62 7.81 -7.11
CA ALA A 27 26.18 6.42 -7.31
C ALA A 27 25.09 6.26 -8.40
N THR A 28 24.72 7.34 -9.09
CA THR A 28 23.68 7.33 -10.12
C THR A 28 24.20 7.70 -11.50
N LYS A 29 23.56 7.15 -12.53
CA LYS A 29 23.78 7.44 -13.94
C LYS A 29 22.52 8.09 -14.49
N THR A 30 22.69 9.11 -15.32
CA THR A 30 21.58 9.72 -16.06
C THR A 30 21.76 9.54 -17.56
N GLU A 31 20.80 8.90 -18.21
CA GLU A 31 20.85 8.59 -19.63
C GLU A 31 19.43 8.68 -20.21
N ASN A 32 19.25 9.38 -21.34
CA ASN A 32 17.95 9.58 -21.99
C ASN A 32 16.83 10.09 -21.04
N GLY A 33 17.20 10.93 -20.07
CA GLY A 33 16.25 11.50 -19.10
C GLY A 33 15.79 10.52 -18.00
N TYR A 34 16.54 9.44 -17.78
CA TYR A 34 16.34 8.50 -16.67
C TYR A 34 17.54 8.52 -15.75
N THR A 35 17.29 8.61 -14.45
CA THR A 35 18.32 8.47 -13.41
C THR A 35 18.18 7.12 -12.74
N TYR A 36 19.22 6.30 -12.77
CA TYR A 36 19.24 4.97 -12.20
C TYR A 36 20.57 4.69 -11.50
N SER A 37 20.59 3.70 -10.62
CA SER A 37 21.85 3.21 -10.02
C SER A 37 22.09 1.75 -10.39
N THR A 38 23.34 1.44 -10.74
CA THR A 38 23.84 0.07 -10.88
C THR A 38 24.61 -0.40 -9.64
N ASP A 39 24.76 0.49 -8.66
CA ASP A 39 25.67 0.34 -7.54
C ASP A 39 24.91 -0.17 -6.30
N GLY A 40 25.66 -0.66 -5.32
CA GLY A 40 25.10 -1.26 -4.10
C GLY A 40 24.47 -2.63 -4.34
N LYS A 41 23.80 -3.16 -3.30
CA LYS A 41 23.10 -4.44 -3.37
C LYS A 41 21.70 -4.22 -3.96
N SER A 42 21.20 -5.22 -4.70
CA SER A 42 19.79 -5.27 -5.10
C SER A 42 18.87 -5.26 -3.86
N THR A 43 17.61 -4.88 -4.06
CA THR A 43 16.57 -5.12 -3.04
C THR A 43 16.51 -6.61 -2.70
N THR A 44 16.50 -6.91 -1.42
CA THR A 44 16.53 -8.27 -0.86
C THR A 44 15.56 -8.39 0.31
N ASN A 45 15.21 -9.63 0.64
CA ASN A 45 14.22 -9.95 1.63
C ASN A 45 14.84 -10.81 2.73
N LYS A 46 14.31 -10.71 3.95
CA LYS A 46 14.61 -11.69 4.99
C LYS A 46 13.90 -13.00 4.63
N LEU A 47 14.68 -14.07 4.51
CA LEU A 47 14.14 -15.43 4.38
C LEU A 47 13.64 -15.86 5.78
N LEU A 48 12.33 -16.07 5.90
CA LEU A 48 11.73 -16.80 7.01
C LEU A 48 11.02 -18.04 6.46
N SER A 49 10.81 -19.04 7.31
CA SER A 49 10.15 -20.29 6.92
C SER A 49 8.71 -19.99 6.46
N SER A 50 8.35 -20.43 5.25
CA SER A 50 6.98 -20.27 4.71
C SER A 50 5.95 -21.07 5.51
N LYS A 51 6.38 -22.11 6.22
CA LYS A 51 5.54 -23.01 7.00
C LYS A 51 4.78 -22.29 8.12
N ASP A 52 5.41 -21.32 8.77
CA ASP A 52 4.80 -20.58 9.88
C ASP A 52 3.70 -19.60 9.44
N ILE A 53 3.66 -19.24 8.15
CA ILE A 53 2.70 -18.28 7.57
C ILE A 53 1.41 -18.98 7.16
N ILE A 54 1.54 -20.12 6.49
CA ILE A 54 0.40 -20.87 5.91
C ILE A 54 -0.44 -21.61 6.96
N GLU A 55 0.19 -22.05 8.06
CA GLU A 55 -0.47 -22.75 9.17
C GLU A 55 -1.21 -21.80 10.11
N TYR A 56 -1.23 -20.49 9.82
CA TYR A 56 -1.91 -19.51 10.66
C TYR A 56 -3.41 -19.77 10.71
N GLU A 57 -3.96 -19.82 11.94
CA GLU A 57 -5.40 -19.98 12.18
C GLU A 57 -6.15 -18.71 11.75
N VAL A 58 -6.94 -18.84 10.69
CA VAL A 58 -7.89 -17.83 10.24
C VAL A 58 -9.25 -18.15 10.85
N ILE A 59 -9.87 -17.16 11.47
CA ILE A 59 -11.22 -17.32 12.03
C ILE A 59 -12.20 -16.64 11.08
N GLU A 60 -13.15 -17.42 10.58
CA GLU A 60 -14.30 -16.91 9.87
C GLU A 60 -15.47 -16.72 10.83
N ARG A 61 -16.19 -15.62 10.68
CA ARG A 61 -17.46 -15.40 11.36
C ARG A 61 -18.53 -15.02 10.36
N ASP A 62 -19.63 -15.77 10.39
CA ASP A 62 -20.90 -15.29 9.86
C ASP A 62 -21.50 -14.36 10.90
N VAL A 63 -21.62 -13.09 10.53
CA VAL A 63 -22.07 -12.04 11.46
C VAL A 63 -23.58 -12.06 11.62
N ILE A 64 -24.32 -12.56 10.61
CA ILE A 64 -25.78 -12.57 10.61
C ILE A 64 -26.28 -13.78 11.39
N ASP A 65 -25.73 -14.96 11.09
CA ASP A 65 -26.18 -16.22 11.68
C ASP A 65 -25.38 -16.62 12.93
N GLY A 66 -24.32 -15.87 13.26
CA GLY A 66 -23.47 -16.10 14.44
C GLY A 66 -22.53 -17.31 14.31
N GLY A 67 -22.42 -17.88 13.11
CA GLY A 67 -21.52 -18.99 12.81
C GLY A 67 -20.06 -18.59 13.01
N LYS A 68 -19.24 -19.54 13.46
CA LYS A 68 -17.79 -19.34 13.61
C LYS A 68 -17.04 -20.59 13.19
N GLU A 69 -16.13 -20.43 12.26
CA GLU A 69 -15.26 -21.50 11.78
C GLU A 69 -13.79 -21.14 12.01
N LYS A 70 -12.97 -22.16 12.24
CA LYS A 70 -11.52 -22.07 12.33
C LYS A 70 -10.94 -22.78 11.14
N ASN A 71 -10.34 -22.00 10.25
CA ASN A 71 -9.66 -22.45 9.06
C ASN A 71 -8.17 -22.10 9.18
N LYS A 72 -7.36 -22.51 8.22
CA LYS A 72 -5.99 -22.05 8.09
C LYS A 72 -5.87 -21.08 6.92
N LEU A 73 -4.83 -20.26 6.92
CA LEU A 73 -4.58 -19.33 5.82
C LEU A 73 -4.41 -20.06 4.48
N GLU A 74 -3.83 -21.27 4.49
CA GLU A 74 -3.69 -22.12 3.30
C GLU A 74 -5.03 -22.44 2.61
N ASP A 75 -6.13 -22.52 3.36
CA ASP A 75 -7.45 -22.83 2.81
C ASP A 75 -7.99 -21.71 1.90
N TYR A 76 -7.51 -20.48 2.12
CA TYR A 76 -7.89 -19.30 1.34
C TYR A 76 -6.94 -19.03 0.17
N LEU A 77 -5.74 -19.62 0.15
CA LEU A 77 -4.80 -19.41 -0.95
C LEU A 77 -5.36 -19.97 -2.27
N VAL A 78 -4.92 -19.37 -3.38
CA VAL A 78 -5.23 -19.87 -4.73
C VAL A 78 -4.58 -21.24 -4.92
N ASP A 79 -3.28 -21.32 -4.64
CA ASP A 79 -2.55 -22.57 -4.48
C ASP A 79 -1.60 -22.45 -3.27
N TYR A 80 -1.08 -23.56 -2.79
CA TYR A 80 -0.14 -23.58 -1.65
C TYR A 80 1.04 -22.60 -1.82
N ASP A 81 1.52 -22.42 -3.06
CA ASP A 81 2.66 -21.56 -3.38
C ASP A 81 2.29 -20.11 -3.77
N THR A 82 1.00 -19.72 -3.71
CA THR A 82 0.56 -18.37 -4.12
C THR A 82 0.71 -17.34 -3.01
N HIS A 83 1.90 -17.28 -2.43
CA HIS A 83 2.35 -16.26 -1.50
C HIS A 83 3.78 -15.86 -1.88
N TYR A 84 4.12 -14.59 -1.77
CA TYR A 84 5.44 -14.13 -2.17
C TYR A 84 6.03 -13.21 -1.13
N THR A 85 7.33 -13.34 -0.92
CA THR A 85 8.05 -12.52 0.04
C THR A 85 7.94 -11.05 -0.33
N ILE A 86 7.56 -10.23 0.66
CA ILE A 86 7.42 -8.79 0.50
C ILE A 86 8.81 -8.18 0.27
N PRO A 87 9.01 -7.41 -0.81
CA PRO A 87 10.30 -6.80 -1.08
C PRO A 87 10.74 -5.80 0.00
N GLY A 88 12.05 -5.77 0.28
CA GLY A 88 12.66 -4.72 1.09
C GLY A 88 12.59 -4.92 2.61
N LEU A 89 12.17 -6.11 3.07
CA LEU A 89 12.18 -6.50 4.48
C LEU A 89 13.59 -6.73 5.06
N ASP A 90 14.61 -6.88 4.21
CA ASP A 90 16.02 -6.83 4.61
C ASP A 90 16.67 -5.51 4.17
N LYS A 91 16.82 -5.34 2.85
CA LYS A 91 17.52 -4.19 2.25
C LYS A 91 16.82 -3.74 0.98
N THR A 92 16.79 -2.44 0.77
CA THR A 92 16.28 -1.79 -0.43
C THR A 92 17.33 -0.88 -1.01
N ASN A 93 17.58 -1.03 -2.31
CA ASN A 93 18.44 -0.10 -3.02
C ASN A 93 17.66 1.20 -3.29
N VAL A 94 18.17 2.32 -2.80
CA VAL A 94 17.62 3.65 -3.08
C VAL A 94 18.71 4.48 -3.73
N LEU A 95 18.79 4.38 -5.06
CA LEU A 95 19.76 5.08 -5.90
C LEU A 95 21.22 4.84 -5.48
N GLY A 96 21.57 3.57 -5.23
CA GLY A 96 22.93 3.15 -4.87
C GLY A 96 23.17 3.03 -3.36
N GLU A 97 22.35 3.70 -2.56
CA GLU A 97 22.35 3.59 -1.10
C GLU A 97 21.47 2.42 -0.63
N THR A 98 21.72 1.95 0.60
CA THR A 98 20.98 0.84 1.20
C THR A 98 20.08 1.33 2.33
N CYS A 99 18.78 1.12 2.18
CA CYS A 99 17.79 1.32 3.25
C CYS A 99 17.35 -0.03 3.83
N GLU A 100 17.33 -0.16 5.15
CA GLU A 100 16.97 -1.39 5.88
C GLU A 100 15.62 -1.29 6.60
N THR A 101 14.93 -0.16 6.46
CA THR A 101 13.79 0.23 7.29
C THR A 101 12.54 0.54 6.47
N MET A 102 12.43 -0.05 5.28
CA MET A 102 11.24 0.06 4.44
C MET A 102 10.06 -0.67 5.08
N ILE A 103 8.92 0.01 5.16
CA ILE A 103 7.64 -0.52 5.62
C ILE A 103 6.71 -0.61 4.40
N PRO A 104 6.21 -1.80 4.01
CA PRO A 104 5.25 -1.95 2.93
C PRO A 104 3.87 -1.40 3.34
N GLN A 105 3.09 -0.90 2.38
CA GLN A 105 1.80 -0.26 2.65
C GLN A 105 0.70 -0.68 1.67
N GLY A 106 0.89 -0.39 0.38
CA GLY A 106 -0.09 -0.63 -0.67
C GLY A 106 0.29 -1.80 -1.57
N ILE A 107 -0.70 -2.47 -2.15
CA ILE A 107 -0.51 -3.52 -3.16
C ILE A 107 -1.55 -3.40 -4.29
N CYS A 108 -1.11 -3.40 -5.55
CA CYS A 108 -2.02 -3.45 -6.70
C CYS A 108 -1.47 -4.29 -7.87
N ARG A 109 -2.35 -4.61 -8.82
CA ARG A 109 -1.98 -5.26 -10.07
C ARG A 109 -1.88 -4.26 -11.22
N LEU A 110 -0.78 -4.35 -11.96
CA LEU A 110 -0.55 -3.68 -13.24
C LEU A 110 -0.21 -4.75 -14.27
N ASP A 111 -1.19 -5.14 -15.07
CA ASP A 111 -1.10 -6.26 -16.02
C ASP A 111 -0.50 -7.52 -15.36
N ASN A 112 0.71 -7.91 -15.78
CA ASN A 112 1.47 -9.07 -15.30
C ASN A 112 2.35 -8.77 -14.08
N TYR A 113 2.34 -7.54 -13.57
CA TYR A 113 3.13 -7.12 -12.42
C TYR A 113 2.27 -6.86 -11.18
N THR A 114 2.82 -7.19 -10.03
CA THR A 114 2.33 -6.73 -8.72
C THR A 114 3.19 -5.54 -8.31
N LEU A 115 2.54 -4.44 -7.96
CA LEU A 115 3.19 -3.24 -7.44
C LEU A 115 2.98 -3.18 -5.93
N VAL A 116 4.05 -2.89 -5.19
CA VAL A 116 4.02 -2.70 -3.74
C VAL A 116 4.64 -1.37 -3.38
N THR A 117 3.91 -0.50 -2.68
CA THR A 117 4.49 0.74 -2.12
C THR A 117 5.16 0.45 -0.78
N ALA A 118 6.27 1.14 -0.52
CA ALA A 118 6.91 1.14 0.79
C ALA A 118 7.56 2.49 1.11
N TYR A 119 7.63 2.83 2.38
CA TYR A 119 8.31 4.03 2.85
C TYR A 119 9.37 3.70 3.90
N ASP A 120 10.41 4.52 3.97
CA ASP A 120 11.41 4.41 5.01
C ASP A 120 10.87 4.99 6.33
N TYR A 121 10.74 4.15 7.35
CA TYR A 121 10.33 4.55 8.70
C TYR A 121 11.16 5.70 9.26
N LYS A 122 12.47 5.70 9.00
CA LYS A 122 13.39 6.74 9.50
C LYS A 122 13.29 8.05 8.74
N LYS A 123 12.62 8.05 7.57
CA LYS A 123 12.54 9.16 6.63
C LYS A 123 13.92 9.66 6.14
N ASP A 124 14.92 8.78 6.15
CA ASP A 124 16.26 9.05 5.62
C ASP A 124 16.27 8.89 4.09
N TYR A 125 15.47 7.94 3.58
CA TYR A 125 15.38 7.62 2.15
C TYR A 125 14.01 7.95 1.56
N ASN A 126 13.97 8.12 0.23
CA ASN A 126 12.72 8.27 -0.51
C ASN A 126 11.92 6.96 -0.48
N SER A 127 10.60 7.10 -0.50
CA SER A 127 9.67 5.98 -0.65
C SER A 127 9.89 5.29 -2.00
N VAL A 128 9.42 4.05 -2.14
CA VAL A 128 9.64 3.23 -3.32
C VAL A 128 8.38 2.48 -3.75
N ILE A 129 8.36 2.08 -5.02
CA ILE A 129 7.44 1.09 -5.55
C ILE A 129 8.27 -0.11 -6.03
N TYR A 130 8.00 -1.29 -5.48
CA TYR A 130 8.56 -2.53 -5.99
C TYR A 130 7.69 -3.06 -7.11
N VAL A 131 8.32 -3.44 -8.23
CA VAL A 131 7.66 -4.15 -9.33
C VAL A 131 8.02 -5.62 -9.22
N ILE A 132 7.02 -6.48 -9.08
CA ILE A 132 7.19 -7.91 -8.88
C ILE A 132 6.51 -8.63 -10.03
N ASN A 133 7.17 -9.61 -10.67
CA ASN A 133 6.54 -10.43 -11.71
C ASN A 133 5.59 -11.47 -11.10
N THR A 134 4.94 -12.26 -11.95
CA THR A 134 4.00 -13.32 -11.54
C THR A 134 4.63 -14.45 -10.73
N SER A 135 5.96 -14.59 -10.75
CA SER A 135 6.72 -15.59 -9.98
C SER A 135 7.28 -15.04 -8.66
N GLY A 136 6.86 -13.85 -8.24
CA GLY A 136 7.33 -13.24 -6.99
C GLY A 136 8.72 -12.57 -7.08
N ILE A 137 9.29 -12.43 -8.27
CA ILE A 137 10.65 -11.88 -8.46
C ILE A 137 10.57 -10.38 -8.73
N VAL A 138 11.32 -9.60 -7.95
CA VAL A 138 11.48 -8.14 -8.16
C VAL A 138 12.15 -7.86 -9.49
N GLN A 139 11.46 -7.13 -10.37
CA GLN A 139 11.93 -6.70 -11.68
C GLN A 139 12.54 -5.30 -11.65
N ALA A 140 12.06 -4.43 -10.77
CA ALA A 140 12.56 -3.08 -10.60
C ALA A 140 12.20 -2.52 -9.21
N THR A 141 13.09 -1.69 -8.68
CA THR A 141 12.82 -0.82 -7.51
C THR A 141 12.71 0.61 -8.01
N LEU A 142 11.49 1.14 -8.00
CA LEU A 142 11.17 2.46 -8.50
C LEU A 142 11.23 3.47 -7.35
N VAL A 143 12.24 4.32 -7.32
CA VAL A 143 12.45 5.31 -6.27
C VAL A 143 11.53 6.50 -6.50
N TYR A 144 10.62 6.73 -5.56
CA TYR A 144 9.71 7.86 -5.59
C TYR A 144 10.44 9.19 -5.37
N ASN A 145 9.77 10.30 -5.65
CA ASN A 145 10.39 11.64 -5.55
C ASN A 145 10.22 12.29 -4.16
N LYS A 146 9.69 11.58 -3.17
CA LYS A 146 9.41 12.10 -1.82
C LYS A 146 9.78 11.07 -0.75
N LYS A 147 10.12 11.56 0.44
CA LYS A 147 10.24 10.81 1.69
C LYS A 147 8.90 10.87 2.45
N CYS A 148 7.84 10.33 1.86
CA CYS A 148 6.49 10.40 2.42
C CYS A 148 5.99 9.03 2.89
N HIS A 149 4.98 9.02 3.76
CA HIS A 149 4.26 7.80 4.10
C HIS A 149 3.40 7.40 2.90
N MET A 150 4.02 6.66 1.97
CA MET A 150 3.44 6.28 0.70
C MET A 150 2.48 5.12 0.94
N GLY A 151 1.20 5.46 1.14
CA GLY A 151 0.15 4.54 1.51
C GLY A 151 -0.34 3.71 0.33
N GLY A 152 -1.65 3.59 0.20
CA GLY A 152 -2.27 2.74 -0.79
C GLY A 152 -2.00 3.09 -2.25
N ILE A 153 -2.19 2.09 -3.11
CA ILE A 153 -1.88 2.14 -4.54
C ILE A 153 -3.00 1.49 -5.36
N ALA A 154 -3.39 2.11 -6.47
CA ALA A 154 -4.43 1.58 -7.35
C ALA A 154 -4.03 1.76 -8.81
N PHE A 155 -4.57 0.94 -9.71
CA PHE A 155 -4.36 1.07 -11.15
C PHE A 155 -5.70 1.20 -11.85
N ASP A 156 -5.88 2.27 -12.63
CA ASP A 156 -7.15 2.55 -13.32
C ASP A 156 -7.21 2.05 -14.77
N GLY A 157 -6.20 1.29 -15.21
CA GLY A 157 -6.01 0.90 -16.61
C GLY A 157 -5.05 1.81 -17.39
N LYS A 158 -4.80 3.03 -16.93
CA LYS A 158 -3.93 4.03 -17.58
C LYS A 158 -2.90 4.66 -16.64
N TYR A 159 -3.26 4.92 -15.39
CA TYR A 159 -2.45 5.52 -14.35
C TYR A 159 -2.45 4.66 -13.10
N VAL A 160 -1.28 4.59 -12.47
CA VAL A 160 -1.10 4.13 -11.11
C VAL A 160 -1.26 5.32 -10.18
N TRP A 161 -2.26 5.22 -9.30
CA TRP A 161 -2.62 6.21 -8.31
C TRP A 161 -2.03 5.82 -6.95
N ILE A 162 -1.54 6.79 -6.21
CA ILE A 162 -0.89 6.58 -4.91
C ILE A 162 -1.48 7.57 -3.91
N ALA A 163 -1.94 7.06 -2.78
CA ALA A 163 -2.28 7.86 -1.61
C ALA A 163 -0.98 8.29 -0.91
N GLU A 164 -0.69 9.59 -0.88
CA GLU A 164 0.55 10.14 -0.34
C GLU A 164 0.40 10.71 1.08
N GLY A 165 -0.49 10.12 1.88
CA GLY A 165 -0.82 10.57 3.24
C GLY A 165 0.43 10.98 4.01
N GLY A 166 0.39 12.15 4.63
CA GLY A 166 1.59 12.75 5.19
C GLY A 166 1.31 13.94 6.09
N GLU A 167 2.36 14.69 6.40
CA GLU A 167 2.27 15.84 7.27
C GLU A 167 2.14 17.14 6.47
N GLY A 168 1.50 18.15 7.07
CA GLY A 168 1.37 19.48 6.50
C GLY A 168 0.57 19.52 5.19
N LYS A 169 1.07 20.28 4.21
CA LYS A 169 0.35 20.55 2.94
C LYS A 169 0.15 19.33 2.04
N TYR A 170 0.79 18.20 2.35
CA TYR A 170 0.69 16.97 1.55
C TYR A 170 -0.24 15.93 2.17
N LYS A 171 -0.89 16.24 3.30
CA LYS A 171 -1.71 15.28 4.03
C LYS A 171 -2.75 14.56 3.17
N ASN A 172 -3.37 15.27 2.24
CA ASN A 172 -4.36 14.73 1.31
C ASN A 172 -3.86 14.61 -0.13
N GLY A 173 -2.53 14.43 -0.29
CA GLY A 173 -1.87 14.37 -1.58
C GLY A 173 -2.11 13.05 -2.31
N VAL A 174 -2.31 13.13 -3.62
CA VAL A 174 -2.51 11.96 -4.49
C VAL A 174 -1.56 12.04 -5.67
N GLY A 175 -0.70 11.03 -5.81
CA GLY A 175 0.19 10.85 -6.94
C GLY A 175 -0.46 10.08 -8.08
N ALA A 176 -0.11 10.39 -9.32
CA ALA A 176 -0.53 9.67 -10.51
C ALA A 176 0.65 9.47 -11.47
N ILE A 177 0.93 8.21 -11.83
CA ILE A 177 2.04 7.82 -12.71
C ILE A 177 1.45 7.08 -13.90
N SER A 178 1.79 7.49 -15.13
CA SER A 178 1.27 6.75 -16.30
C SER A 178 1.85 5.34 -16.35
N LYS A 179 1.03 4.39 -16.77
CA LYS A 179 1.43 3.00 -17.05
C LYS A 179 2.71 2.94 -17.90
N SER A 180 2.79 3.76 -18.95
CA SER A 180 3.95 3.83 -19.84
C SER A 180 5.24 4.16 -19.12
N VAL A 181 5.22 5.09 -18.15
CA VAL A 181 6.40 5.47 -17.36
C VAL A 181 6.89 4.30 -16.51
N ILE A 182 5.97 3.54 -15.91
CA ILE A 182 6.33 2.35 -15.11
C ILE A 182 6.91 1.26 -16.01
N LEU A 183 6.26 0.94 -17.12
CA LEU A 183 6.73 -0.08 -18.06
C LEU A 183 8.09 0.27 -18.67
N GLU A 184 8.31 1.54 -18.98
CA GLU A 184 9.59 2.01 -19.49
C GLU A 184 10.69 1.95 -18.41
N ALA A 185 10.37 2.31 -17.16
CA ALA A 185 11.31 2.16 -16.04
C ALA A 185 11.71 0.69 -15.81
N ILE A 186 10.76 -0.26 -15.93
CA ILE A 186 11.05 -1.70 -15.85
C ILE A 186 11.99 -2.13 -16.99
N LYS A 187 11.69 -1.70 -18.23
CA LYS A 187 12.53 -1.99 -19.40
C LYS A 187 13.96 -1.51 -19.19
N ILE A 188 14.13 -0.26 -18.79
CA ILE A 188 15.45 0.35 -18.55
C ILE A 188 16.18 -0.35 -17.40
N SER A 189 15.46 -0.68 -16.32
CA SER A 189 16.02 -1.41 -15.20
C SER A 189 16.65 -2.74 -15.65
N LYS A 190 15.96 -3.47 -16.53
CA LYS A 190 16.47 -4.72 -17.12
C LYS A 190 17.66 -4.48 -18.05
N GLU A 191 17.54 -3.56 -19.00
CA GLU A 191 18.57 -3.28 -20.02
C GLU A 191 19.89 -2.80 -19.41
N LYS A 192 19.82 -2.00 -18.34
CA LYS A 192 20.99 -1.38 -17.70
C LYS A 192 21.47 -2.15 -16.47
N GLY A 193 20.77 -3.23 -16.08
CA GLY A 193 21.06 -3.96 -14.84
C GLY A 193 20.91 -3.08 -13.59
N ALA A 194 19.97 -2.12 -13.62
CA ALA A 194 19.78 -1.17 -12.54
C ALA A 194 19.28 -1.87 -11.27
N LYS A 195 19.83 -1.46 -10.13
CA LYS A 195 19.38 -1.87 -8.79
C LYS A 195 18.17 -1.06 -8.34
N SER A 196 18.10 0.19 -8.78
CA SER A 196 16.95 1.06 -8.60
C SER A 196 16.94 2.17 -9.66
N ILE A 197 15.76 2.73 -9.89
CA ILE A 197 15.53 3.78 -10.88
C ILE A 197 14.62 4.87 -10.31
N LYS A 198 14.99 6.13 -10.51
CA LYS A 198 14.19 7.28 -10.07
C LYS A 198 12.95 7.42 -10.96
N LEU A 199 11.77 7.45 -10.33
CA LEU A 199 10.52 7.74 -11.01
C LEU A 199 10.47 9.19 -11.48
N LYS A 200 9.96 9.37 -12.70
CA LYS A 200 9.74 10.68 -13.33
C LYS A 200 8.26 10.89 -13.65
N ASN A 201 7.93 12.13 -14.02
CA ASN A 201 6.59 12.50 -14.50
C ASN A 201 5.45 12.09 -13.56
N ILE A 202 5.72 12.11 -12.25
CA ILE A 202 4.70 11.91 -11.22
C ILE A 202 3.82 13.15 -11.22
N LYS A 203 2.59 12.99 -11.70
CA LYS A 203 1.55 14.02 -11.58
C LYS A 203 1.02 14.03 -10.16
N TRP A 204 0.61 15.18 -9.66
CA TRP A 204 0.18 15.33 -8.28
C TRP A 204 -1.11 16.14 -8.17
N THR A 205 -2.02 15.70 -7.31
CA THR A 205 -3.27 16.40 -6.98
C THR A 205 -3.64 16.20 -5.51
N GLN A 206 -4.81 16.68 -5.11
CA GLN A 206 -5.32 16.55 -3.75
C GLN A 206 -6.75 16.05 -3.76
N ALA A 207 -7.06 15.15 -2.82
CA ALA A 207 -8.43 14.77 -2.47
C ALA A 207 -8.92 15.76 -1.40
N THR A 208 -9.56 16.85 -1.81
CA THR A 208 -9.87 17.98 -0.92
C THR A 208 -10.93 17.70 0.13
N GLU A 209 -11.69 16.63 -0.06
CA GLU A 209 -12.78 16.17 0.80
C GLU A 209 -12.28 15.33 1.98
N LEU A 210 -11.01 14.94 1.96
CA LEU A 210 -10.37 14.13 2.99
C LEU A 210 -9.35 14.95 3.80
N GLU A 211 -9.24 14.66 5.10
CA GLU A 211 -8.21 15.27 5.93
C GLU A 211 -6.83 14.70 5.62
N SER A 212 -6.78 13.41 5.25
CA SER A 212 -5.58 12.69 4.83
C SER A 212 -5.92 11.63 3.78
N THR A 213 -4.95 11.21 2.97
CA THR A 213 -5.15 10.10 2.02
C THR A 213 -4.29 8.91 2.43
N SER A 214 -4.90 7.84 2.92
CA SER A 214 -4.17 6.69 3.46
C SER A 214 -4.15 5.51 2.50
N TYR A 215 -5.26 5.24 1.83
CA TYR A 215 -5.38 4.12 0.91
C TYR A 215 -6.23 4.47 -0.30
N CYS A 216 -6.08 3.68 -1.38
CA CYS A 216 -6.92 3.82 -2.56
C CYS A 216 -7.12 2.51 -3.31
N THR A 217 -8.23 2.41 -4.04
CA THR A 217 -8.55 1.32 -4.95
C THR A 217 -9.26 1.86 -6.18
N TYR A 218 -9.34 1.09 -7.26
CA TYR A 218 -10.07 1.48 -8.46
C TYR A 218 -11.15 0.46 -8.77
N PHE A 219 -12.39 0.92 -8.89
CA PHE A 219 -13.52 0.08 -9.21
C PHE A 219 -14.63 0.90 -9.86
N ASP A 220 -15.29 0.32 -10.85
CA ASP A 220 -16.45 0.91 -11.53
C ASP A 220 -16.20 2.36 -12.01
N ASN A 221 -15.09 2.55 -12.72
CA ASN A 221 -14.64 3.83 -13.26
C ASN A 221 -14.38 4.93 -12.21
N LYS A 222 -14.19 4.56 -10.95
CA LYS A 222 -13.97 5.48 -9.83
C LYS A 222 -12.67 5.12 -9.13
N LEU A 223 -11.85 6.14 -8.88
CA LEU A 223 -10.75 6.03 -7.93
C LEU A 223 -11.35 6.27 -6.54
N TRP A 224 -11.35 5.24 -5.70
CA TRP A 224 -11.78 5.34 -4.32
C TRP A 224 -10.58 5.66 -3.45
N ILE A 225 -10.68 6.70 -2.64
CA ILE A 225 -9.61 7.14 -1.73
C ILE A 225 -10.23 7.29 -0.35
N GLY A 226 -9.53 6.80 0.68
CA GLY A 226 -9.98 6.93 2.05
C GLY A 226 -8.87 7.28 3.02
N GLU A 227 -9.29 7.66 4.21
CA GLU A 227 -8.41 8.00 5.31
C GLU A 227 -8.36 6.91 6.38
N PHE A 228 -7.19 6.72 6.98
CA PHE A 228 -7.04 5.93 8.19
C PHE A 228 -7.38 6.79 9.40
N ASN A 229 -8.27 6.29 10.26
CA ASN A 229 -8.57 6.91 11.54
C ASN A 229 -8.58 5.90 12.68
N LYS A 230 -7.74 6.10 13.70
CA LYS A 230 -7.59 5.13 14.81
C LYS A 230 -8.80 5.06 15.77
N SER A 231 -9.60 6.13 15.85
CA SER A 231 -10.60 6.33 16.92
C SER A 231 -11.97 6.77 16.43
N LYS A 232 -12.07 7.29 15.20
CA LYS A 232 -13.34 7.67 14.57
C LYS A 232 -13.55 6.82 13.34
N SER A 233 -14.78 6.82 12.83
CA SER A 233 -15.08 6.32 11.49
C SER A 233 -14.16 6.95 10.43
N SER A 234 -13.95 6.24 9.34
CA SER A 234 -13.05 6.60 8.25
C SER A 234 -13.86 7.01 7.03
N ASP A 235 -13.61 8.22 6.53
CA ASP A 235 -14.22 8.74 5.30
C ASP A 235 -13.57 8.14 4.05
N ILE A 236 -14.40 7.78 3.06
CA ILE A 236 -13.97 7.31 1.76
C ILE A 236 -14.79 8.00 0.68
N TYR A 237 -14.12 8.54 -0.33
CA TYR A 237 -14.75 9.14 -1.51
C TYR A 237 -14.35 8.41 -2.78
N GLY A 238 -15.33 8.18 -3.65
CA GLY A 238 -15.14 7.75 -5.03
C GLY A 238 -15.05 8.94 -5.97
N TYR A 239 -14.01 8.98 -6.80
CA TYR A 239 -13.70 10.11 -7.68
C TYR A 239 -13.75 9.72 -9.16
N ILE A 240 -14.37 10.59 -9.96
CA ILE A 240 -14.14 10.59 -11.41
C ILE A 240 -12.83 11.34 -11.67
N THR A 241 -11.88 10.66 -12.30
CA THR A 241 -10.53 11.17 -12.52
C THR A 241 -10.35 11.69 -13.94
N ASN A 242 -9.52 12.74 -14.10
CA ASN A 242 -9.03 13.16 -15.40
C ASN A 242 -7.56 13.57 -15.31
N CYS A 243 -6.75 13.06 -16.22
CA CYS A 243 -5.30 13.27 -16.27
C CYS A 243 -4.83 13.96 -17.57
N SER A 244 -5.71 14.60 -18.34
CA SER A 244 -5.36 15.27 -19.60
C SER A 244 -4.45 16.50 -19.39
N GLY A 245 -4.64 17.23 -18.29
CA GLY A 245 -3.82 18.39 -17.91
C GLY A 245 -2.50 18.02 -17.21
N SER A 246 -1.74 19.04 -16.80
CA SER A 246 -0.52 18.88 -15.99
C SER A 246 -0.83 18.38 -14.56
N LYS A 247 -1.98 18.80 -14.01
CA LYS A 247 -2.52 18.36 -12.73
C LYS A 247 -3.75 17.45 -12.96
N PRO A 248 -3.82 16.27 -12.32
CA PRO A 248 -5.02 15.45 -12.35
C PRO A 248 -6.17 16.12 -11.60
N THR A 249 -7.40 15.98 -12.09
CA THR A 249 -8.61 16.42 -11.37
C THR A 249 -9.29 15.23 -10.72
N LEU A 250 -9.76 15.42 -9.48
CA LEU A 250 -10.56 14.46 -8.74
C LEU A 250 -11.93 15.08 -8.50
N ASN A 251 -12.99 14.52 -9.09
CA ASN A 251 -14.36 15.00 -8.90
C ASN A 251 -15.11 13.99 -8.02
N PRO A 252 -15.42 14.31 -6.75
CA PRO A 252 -16.10 13.38 -5.85
C PRO A 252 -17.50 13.07 -6.38
N CYS A 253 -17.87 11.80 -6.43
CA CYS A 253 -19.13 11.34 -6.99
C CYS A 253 -19.85 10.31 -6.12
N ARG A 254 -19.15 9.70 -5.17
CA ARG A 254 -19.68 8.77 -4.18
C ARG A 254 -18.94 8.92 -2.87
N TYR A 255 -19.63 8.56 -1.79
CA TYR A 255 -19.10 8.59 -0.43
C TYR A 255 -19.45 7.28 0.29
N ILE A 256 -18.54 6.75 1.11
CA ILE A 256 -18.75 5.62 2.01
C ILE A 256 -18.18 6.01 3.37
N LEU A 257 -18.98 5.85 4.43
CA LEU A 257 -18.49 5.92 5.80
C LEU A 257 -18.12 4.51 6.29
N THR A 258 -16.85 4.28 6.61
CA THR A 258 -16.39 3.01 7.19
C THR A 258 -16.06 3.16 8.68
N ARG A 259 -15.86 2.03 9.37
CA ARG A 259 -15.48 2.03 10.79
C ARG A 259 -14.02 2.51 10.97
N MET A 260 -13.66 2.82 12.21
CA MET A 260 -12.27 3.14 12.57
C MET A 260 -11.29 2.04 12.14
N ARG A 261 -10.02 2.41 11.93
CA ARG A 261 -8.89 1.51 11.67
C ARG A 261 -8.95 0.82 10.31
N THR A 262 -9.70 1.37 9.36
CA THR A 262 -9.66 0.92 7.96
C THR A 262 -8.29 1.23 7.37
N GLN A 263 -7.62 0.21 6.85
CA GLN A 263 -6.33 0.32 6.15
C GLN A 263 -6.47 0.24 4.63
N GLY A 264 -7.58 -0.30 4.13
CA GLY A 264 -7.81 -0.45 2.71
C GLY A 264 -9.22 -0.95 2.41
N ILE A 265 -9.61 -0.78 1.14
CA ILE A 265 -10.85 -1.35 0.61
C ILE A 265 -10.61 -1.98 -0.75
N CYS A 266 -11.39 -3.00 -1.07
CA CYS A 266 -11.45 -3.58 -2.40
C CYS A 266 -12.88 -3.96 -2.75
N PHE A 267 -13.14 -4.08 -4.05
CA PHE A 267 -14.43 -4.49 -4.56
C PHE A 267 -14.28 -5.82 -5.29
N TYR A 268 -15.22 -6.73 -5.05
CA TYR A 268 -15.35 -7.98 -5.79
C TYR A 268 -16.73 -8.00 -6.45
N LYS A 269 -16.78 -8.42 -7.70
CA LYS A 269 -18.02 -8.50 -8.46
C LYS A 269 -18.12 -9.86 -9.14
N ASP A 270 -19.27 -10.47 -8.99
CA ASP A 270 -19.65 -11.68 -9.71
C ASP A 270 -21.12 -11.60 -10.15
N SER A 271 -21.70 -12.74 -10.53
CA SER A 271 -23.10 -12.82 -10.98
C SER A 271 -24.14 -12.53 -9.90
N SER A 272 -23.78 -12.67 -8.62
CA SER A 272 -24.65 -12.47 -7.46
C SER A 272 -24.69 -11.02 -6.96
N GLY A 273 -23.71 -10.19 -7.34
CA GLY A 273 -23.68 -8.78 -6.99
C GLY A 273 -22.27 -8.21 -6.88
N VAL A 274 -22.21 -7.03 -6.24
CA VAL A 274 -20.96 -6.35 -5.87
C VAL A 274 -20.76 -6.49 -4.37
N TYR A 275 -19.53 -6.72 -3.97
CA TYR A 275 -19.13 -6.88 -2.58
C TYR A 275 -17.99 -5.91 -2.28
N LEU A 276 -18.02 -5.34 -1.08
CA LEU A 276 -16.97 -4.48 -0.55
C LEU A 276 -16.23 -5.24 0.55
N GLY A 277 -14.92 -5.41 0.38
CA GLY A 277 -14.02 -5.87 1.42
C GLY A 277 -13.32 -4.69 2.06
N VAL A 278 -13.34 -4.61 3.39
CA VAL A 278 -12.68 -3.56 4.16
C VAL A 278 -11.63 -4.20 5.05
N SER A 279 -10.35 -3.93 4.80
CA SER A 279 -9.28 -4.36 5.71
C SER A 279 -9.22 -3.41 6.90
N ARG A 280 -9.28 -3.95 8.12
CA ARG A 280 -9.14 -3.19 9.36
C ARG A 280 -8.00 -3.73 10.20
N SER A 281 -7.16 -2.81 10.67
CA SER A 281 -6.00 -3.15 11.47
C SER A 281 -5.50 -1.96 12.27
N TYR A 282 -5.07 -2.19 13.50
CA TYR A 282 -4.31 -1.21 14.27
C TYR A 282 -3.59 -1.87 15.44
N GLY A 283 -2.29 -1.65 15.51
CA GLY A 283 -1.45 -2.18 16.59
C GLY A 283 -0.79 -3.51 16.21
N ARG A 284 0.18 -3.90 17.05
CA ARG A 284 1.13 -4.99 16.79
C ARG A 284 0.67 -6.35 17.28
N THR A 285 -0.27 -6.35 18.21
CA THR A 285 -0.75 -7.52 18.96
C THR A 285 -2.25 -7.68 18.82
N SER A 286 -2.85 -6.98 17.86
CA SER A 286 -4.27 -7.08 17.57
C SER A 286 -4.41 -7.68 16.19
N ASN A 287 -5.16 -8.76 16.09
CA ASN A 287 -5.48 -9.36 14.81
C ASN A 287 -6.11 -8.32 13.89
N SER A 288 -5.80 -8.45 12.61
CA SER A 288 -6.50 -7.71 11.58
C SER A 288 -7.78 -8.43 11.19
N GLU A 289 -8.62 -7.77 10.45
CA GLU A 289 -9.86 -8.35 9.94
C GLU A 289 -10.15 -7.84 8.52
N ILE A 290 -10.77 -8.68 7.71
CA ILE A 290 -11.47 -8.26 6.49
C ILE A 290 -12.96 -8.35 6.78
N ARG A 291 -13.65 -7.21 6.68
CA ARG A 291 -15.12 -7.16 6.77
C ARG A 291 -15.72 -7.11 5.39
N CYS A 292 -16.67 -8.01 5.14
CA CYS A 292 -17.32 -8.16 3.85
C CYS A 292 -18.74 -7.61 3.92
N TYR A 293 -19.06 -6.71 3.00
CA TYR A 293 -20.36 -6.07 2.85
C TYR A 293 -20.90 -6.41 1.47
N LYS A 294 -22.18 -6.73 1.37
CA LYS A 294 -22.84 -6.87 0.08
C LYS A 294 -23.33 -5.48 -0.30
N LEU A 295 -22.86 -5.00 -1.44
CA LEU A 295 -23.38 -3.78 -2.03
C LEU A 295 -24.51 -4.21 -2.95
N ASP A 296 -25.73 -4.19 -2.44
CA ASP A 296 -26.86 -4.11 -3.33
C ASP A 296 -26.84 -2.69 -3.94
N ASP A 297 -27.22 -2.52 -5.21
CA ASP A 297 -27.47 -1.20 -5.82
C ASP A 297 -28.66 -0.46 -5.15
N TYR A 298 -28.99 -0.82 -3.91
CA TYR A 298 -30.01 -0.23 -3.09
C TYR A 298 -29.60 1.18 -2.71
N TYR A 299 -30.00 2.09 -3.59
CA TYR A 299 -30.63 3.37 -3.27
C TYR A 299 -30.21 4.00 -1.94
N ALA A 300 -29.32 4.98 -2.06
CA ALA A 300 -29.36 6.13 -1.17
C ALA A 300 -29.07 7.45 -1.92
N PRO A 301 -29.64 7.72 -3.12
CA PRO A 301 -29.45 9.02 -3.79
C PRO A 301 -29.97 10.22 -2.96
N GLU A 302 -30.84 9.94 -1.99
CA GLU A 302 -31.36 10.89 -1.00
C GLU A 302 -30.32 11.24 0.07
N PHE A 303 -29.56 10.26 0.54
CA PHE A 303 -28.54 10.48 1.56
C PHE A 303 -27.28 11.03 0.91
N ARG A 304 -26.86 12.20 1.38
CA ARG A 304 -25.71 12.90 0.85
C ARG A 304 -24.86 13.42 1.99
N TYR A 305 -23.58 13.16 1.90
CA TYR A 305 -22.58 13.77 2.77
C TYR A 305 -21.88 14.87 1.97
N ASN A 306 -21.93 16.11 2.46
CA ASN A 306 -21.41 17.30 1.75
C ASN A 306 -21.87 17.39 0.28
N GLY A 307 -23.12 17.01 0.00
CA GLY A 307 -23.69 17.03 -1.34
C GLY A 307 -23.33 15.84 -2.23
N VAL A 308 -22.46 14.94 -1.79
CA VAL A 308 -22.04 13.73 -2.51
C VAL A 308 -22.93 12.54 -2.11
N PRO A 309 -23.47 11.75 -3.07
CA PRO A 309 -24.29 10.59 -2.76
C PRO A 309 -23.55 9.57 -1.88
N GLU A 310 -24.18 9.18 -0.78
CA GLU A 310 -23.67 8.20 0.17
C GLU A 310 -24.10 6.78 -0.22
N LEU A 311 -23.16 5.84 -0.12
CA LEU A 311 -23.42 4.41 -0.13
C LEU A 311 -23.40 3.95 1.32
N TRP A 312 -24.59 3.76 1.88
CA TRP A 312 -24.73 3.30 3.24
C TRP A 312 -24.30 1.84 3.36
N LEU A 313 -23.47 1.53 4.35
CA LEU A 313 -23.05 0.16 4.64
C LEU A 313 -23.92 -0.40 5.76
N GLU A 314 -24.62 -1.49 5.45
CA GLU A 314 -25.29 -2.34 6.43
C GLU A 314 -24.28 -3.03 7.37
N THR A 315 -24.80 -3.92 8.21
CA THR A 315 -23.97 -4.87 8.95
C THR A 315 -23.15 -5.72 7.97
N ALA A 316 -21.84 -5.83 8.20
CA ALA A 316 -21.01 -6.77 7.45
C ALA A 316 -21.60 -8.18 7.63
N TYR A 317 -21.78 -8.95 6.56
CA TYR A 317 -22.32 -10.31 6.67
C TYR A 317 -21.24 -11.33 7.08
N ARG A 318 -19.97 -11.01 6.77
CA ARG A 318 -18.83 -11.88 7.06
C ARG A 318 -17.63 -11.09 7.58
N GLU A 319 -16.90 -11.71 8.50
CA GLU A 319 -15.63 -11.21 9.05
C GLU A 319 -14.57 -12.31 9.00
N ILE A 320 -13.44 -12.02 8.35
CA ILE A 320 -12.26 -12.91 8.31
C ILE A 320 -11.17 -12.33 9.19
N ILE A 321 -10.79 -13.03 10.25
CA ILE A 321 -9.74 -12.60 11.19
C ILE A 321 -8.39 -13.12 10.71
N LEU A 322 -7.45 -12.19 10.53
CA LEU A 322 -6.12 -12.39 9.96
C LEU A 322 -5.02 -11.97 10.94
N PRO A 323 -3.75 -12.32 10.65
CA PRO A 323 -2.61 -11.83 11.42
C PRO A 323 -2.59 -10.31 11.55
N PRO A 324 -1.98 -9.76 12.62
CA PRO A 324 -1.84 -8.33 12.82
C PRO A 324 -1.21 -7.59 11.63
N MET A 325 -1.54 -6.30 11.55
CA MET A 325 -0.91 -5.32 10.65
C MET A 325 -1.14 -5.63 9.16
N LEU A 326 -2.33 -6.15 8.81
CA LEU A 326 -2.85 -6.13 7.44
C LEU A 326 -3.04 -4.68 7.00
N GLU A 327 -2.52 -4.36 5.81
CA GLU A 327 -2.61 -3.04 5.20
C GLU A 327 -3.64 -3.07 4.05
N GLN A 328 -3.25 -2.65 2.85
CA GLN A 328 -4.15 -2.65 1.71
C GLN A 328 -4.51 -4.09 1.24
N ILE A 329 -5.77 -4.26 0.85
CA ILE A 329 -6.25 -5.38 0.06
C ILE A 329 -6.69 -4.90 -1.33
N THR A 330 -6.52 -5.74 -2.35
CA THR A 330 -6.99 -5.43 -3.71
C THR A 330 -7.52 -6.69 -4.39
N VAL A 331 -8.42 -6.53 -5.35
CA VAL A 331 -8.95 -7.64 -6.15
C VAL A 331 -8.55 -7.45 -7.61
N TYR A 332 -8.09 -8.53 -8.24
CA TYR A 332 -7.81 -8.59 -9.66
C TYR A 332 -8.29 -9.92 -10.22
N GLY A 333 -9.33 -9.88 -11.07
CA GLY A 333 -10.02 -11.08 -11.53
C GLY A 333 -10.66 -11.81 -10.35
N VAL A 334 -10.34 -13.10 -10.19
CA VAL A 334 -10.85 -13.96 -9.10
C VAL A 334 -9.92 -14.01 -7.88
N PHE A 335 -8.88 -13.18 -7.86
CA PHE A 335 -7.86 -13.19 -6.82
C PHE A 335 -7.89 -11.93 -5.97
N MET A 336 -7.73 -12.10 -4.66
CA MET A 336 -7.48 -11.01 -3.72
C MET A 336 -6.01 -11.02 -3.30
N TYR A 337 -5.36 -9.87 -3.33
CA TYR A 337 -4.00 -9.69 -2.83
C TYR A 337 -4.05 -8.96 -1.49
N ALA A 338 -3.38 -9.51 -0.48
CA ALA A 338 -3.33 -8.97 0.87
C ALA A 338 -1.87 -8.76 1.31
N ILE A 339 -1.53 -7.54 1.74
CA ILE A 339 -0.18 -7.19 2.19
C ILE A 339 -0.18 -6.82 3.68
N PHE A 340 0.90 -7.18 4.36
CA PHE A 340 1.09 -6.95 5.80
C PHE A 340 2.35 -6.14 6.04
N GLU A 341 2.33 -5.26 7.05
CA GLU A 341 3.52 -4.51 7.44
C GLU A 341 4.32 -5.18 8.57
N SER A 342 3.76 -6.20 9.25
CA SER A 342 4.29 -6.78 10.50
C SER A 342 5.72 -7.31 10.46
N ALA A 343 6.25 -7.63 9.26
CA ALA A 343 7.65 -8.03 9.09
C ALA A 343 8.65 -6.89 8.91
N ALA A 344 8.19 -5.64 8.84
CA ALA A 344 9.10 -4.51 8.76
C ALA A 344 9.97 -4.43 10.03
N VAL A 345 11.24 -4.05 9.85
CA VAL A 345 12.25 -4.00 10.91
C VAL A 345 11.76 -3.41 12.24
N PRO A 346 11.17 -2.19 12.28
CA PRO A 346 10.75 -1.59 13.55
C PRO A 346 9.69 -2.39 14.31
N TYR A 347 8.94 -3.26 13.62
CA TYR A 347 7.91 -4.08 14.23
C TYR A 347 8.42 -5.45 14.65
N VAL A 348 9.44 -5.98 13.98
CA VAL A 348 10.09 -7.25 14.35
C VAL A 348 10.99 -7.07 15.57
N ASP A 349 11.86 -6.07 15.58
CA ASP A 349 12.84 -5.88 16.66
C ASP A 349 12.35 -4.94 17.77
N GLY A 350 11.36 -4.08 17.47
CA GLY A 350 10.82 -3.07 18.39
C GLY A 350 11.69 -1.81 18.48
N SER A 351 12.53 -1.55 17.47
CA SER A 351 13.50 -0.43 17.46
C SER A 351 12.88 0.97 17.51
N ASP A 352 11.57 1.10 17.28
CA ASP A 352 10.85 2.35 17.49
C ASP A 352 10.28 2.54 18.91
N GLY A 353 10.50 1.59 19.81
CA GLY A 353 10.08 1.65 21.21
C GLY A 353 8.60 1.34 21.47
N LYS A 354 7.84 0.83 20.49
CA LYS A 354 6.40 0.54 20.64
C LYS A 354 6.07 -0.97 20.74
N GLY A 355 7.05 -1.79 21.13
CA GLY A 355 6.88 -3.25 21.29
C GLY A 355 7.13 -4.03 19.99
N ARG A 356 6.78 -5.31 19.95
CA ARG A 356 6.98 -6.17 18.76
C ARG A 356 5.66 -6.66 18.21
N ALA A 357 5.62 -6.94 16.91
CA ALA A 357 4.53 -7.67 16.28
C ALA A 357 4.39 -9.05 16.94
N GLU A 358 3.17 -9.39 17.36
CA GLU A 358 2.87 -10.70 17.95
C GLU A 358 3.07 -11.82 16.95
N ARG A 359 2.81 -11.54 15.66
CA ARG A 359 3.02 -12.44 14.53
C ARG A 359 3.61 -11.65 13.37
N VAL A 360 4.54 -12.28 12.65
CA VAL A 360 5.31 -11.66 11.58
C VAL A 360 4.93 -12.28 10.25
N MET A 361 4.44 -11.46 9.32
CA MET A 361 4.06 -11.89 7.97
C MET A 361 5.09 -11.39 6.96
N THR A 362 5.98 -12.27 6.49
CA THR A 362 6.99 -11.88 5.48
C THR A 362 6.48 -11.91 4.05
N ASN A 363 5.30 -12.48 3.83
CA ASN A 363 4.75 -12.67 2.50
C ASN A 363 3.44 -11.89 2.35
N PHE A 364 3.23 -11.32 1.17
CA PHE A 364 1.88 -10.97 0.76
C PHE A 364 1.21 -12.24 0.21
N CYS A 365 -0.10 -12.34 0.41
CA CYS A 365 -0.87 -13.53 0.07
C CYS A 365 -1.75 -13.26 -1.14
N ILE A 366 -1.93 -14.27 -1.98
CA ILE A 366 -2.92 -14.28 -3.05
C ILE A 366 -4.01 -15.28 -2.65
N LEU A 367 -5.17 -14.73 -2.33
CA LEU A 367 -6.33 -15.44 -1.82
C LEU A 367 -7.37 -15.61 -2.94
N LYS A 368 -8.17 -16.67 -2.86
CA LYS A 368 -9.39 -16.82 -3.67
C LYS A 368 -10.38 -15.75 -3.21
N ALA A 369 -10.71 -14.82 -4.09
CA ALA A 369 -11.64 -13.74 -3.74
C ALA A 369 -13.00 -14.30 -3.32
N GLU A 370 -13.48 -15.32 -4.03
CA GLU A 370 -14.75 -15.99 -3.70
C GLU A 370 -14.75 -16.51 -2.25
N SER A 371 -13.73 -17.24 -1.81
CA SER A 371 -13.64 -17.74 -0.42
C SER A 371 -13.62 -16.66 0.66
N ILE A 372 -13.26 -15.42 0.31
CA ILE A 372 -13.30 -14.29 1.26
C ILE A 372 -14.70 -13.66 1.31
N PHE A 373 -15.40 -13.61 0.18
CA PHE A 373 -16.71 -12.96 0.04
C PHE A 373 -17.91 -13.91 0.08
N LYS A 374 -17.71 -15.23 0.00
CA LYS A 374 -18.75 -16.27 -0.05
C LYS A 374 -18.27 -17.54 0.62
#